data_AF-A0A026W0X7-F1
#
_entry.id   AF-A0A026W0X7-F1
#
_cell.length_a   1.000
_cell.length_b   1.000
_cell.length_c   1.000
_cell.angle_alpha   90.00
_cell.angle_beta   90.00
_cell.angle_gamma   90.00
#
_symmetry.space_group_name_H-M   'P 1'
#
loop_
_entity.id
_entity.type
_entity.pdbx_description
1 polymer ?
#
loop_
_entity_poly.entity_id
_entity_poly.type
_entity_poly.pdbx_seq_one_letter_code
_entity_poly.pdbx_strand_id
1 'polypeptide(L)' 'MHAGCRIKLPEEIKTKKAVVNVQSDNACFAWSVIATLYPAERHTERQSSYPHYTTVLNLKGIEFPVSLKQIKYLSF' A
#
# COMPACT_ATOMS: atom_id res chain seq x y z
N MET A 1 11.03 9.93 9.52
CA MET A 1 9.78 10.10 8.76
C MET A 1 9.28 8.72 8.40
N HIS A 2 8.12 8.32 8.90
CA HIS A 2 7.46 7.05 8.55
C HIS A 2 6.25 7.38 7.68
N ALA A 3 5.99 6.59 6.63
CA ALA A 3 4.78 6.73 5.85
C ALA A 3 3.58 6.29 6.71
N GLY A 4 2.56 7.14 6.83
CA GLY A 4 1.35 6.83 7.57
C GLY A 4 0.41 5.94 6.75
N CYS A 5 -0.18 4.92 7.37
CA CYS A 5 -1.05 3.97 6.67
C CYS A 5 -2.55 4.28 6.79
N ARG A 6 -2.94 5.15 7.72
CA ARG A 6 -4.33 5.55 7.97
C ARG A 6 -4.53 7.04 7.67
N ILE A 7 -4.39 7.39 6.39
CA ILE A 7 -4.54 8.77 5.92
C ILE A 7 -5.97 8.96 5.41
N LYS A 8 -6.71 9.90 6.01
CA LYS A 8 -7.94 10.40 5.42
C LYS A 8 -7.57 11.29 4.25
N LEU A 9 -7.88 10.85 3.03
CA LEU A 9 -7.68 11.69 1.85
C LEU A 9 -8.54 12.96 1.93
N PRO A 10 -8.01 14.13 1.54
CA PRO A 10 -8.81 15.32 1.28
C PRO A 10 -9.89 15.04 0.22
N GLU A 11 -11.06 15.67 0.34
CA GLU A 11 -12.18 15.47 -0.60
C GLU A 11 -11.81 15.82 -2.05
N GLU A 12 -10.96 16.82 -2.25
CA GLU A 12 -10.43 17.20 -3.57
C GLU A 12 -9.67 16.06 -4.28
N ILE A 13 -9.04 15.16 -3.52
CA ILE A 13 -8.34 13.99 -4.08
C ILE A 13 -9.32 12.84 -4.30
N LYS A 14 -10.22 12.59 -3.34
CA LYS A 14 -11.22 11.51 -3.45
C LYS A 14 -12.12 11.68 -4.66
N THR A 15 -12.61 12.90 -4.89
CA THR A 15 -13.52 13.22 -5.99
C THR A 15 -12.90 12.97 -7.37
N LYS A 16 -11.58 13.13 -7.50
CA LYS A 16 -10.84 12.83 -8.74
C LYS A 16 -10.77 11.33 -9.06
N LYS A 17 -10.96 10.45 -8.07
CA LYS A 17 -10.87 8.99 -8.20
C LYS A 17 -9.57 8.51 -8.87
N ALA A 18 -8.51 9.30 -8.78
CA ALA A 18 -7.21 9.03 -9.42
C ALA A 18 -6.22 8.29 -8.51
N VAL A 19 -6.58 8.12 -7.23
CA VAL A 19 -5.72 7.51 -6.20
C VAL A 19 -6.49 6.39 -5.51
N VAL A 20 -5.85 5.23 -5.37
CA VAL A 20 -6.33 4.13 -4.54
C VAL A 20 -5.73 4.29 -3.14
N ASN A 21 -6.58 4.36 -2.12
CA ASN A 21 -6.16 4.45 -0.72
C ASN A 21 -6.50 3.15 0.01
N VAL A 22 -5.63 2.15 -0.14
CA VAL A 22 -5.82 0.86 0.55
C VAL A 22 -5.65 1.08 2.05
N GLN A 23 -6.70 0.76 2.81
CA GLN A 23 -6.72 0.96 4.25
C GLN A 23 -5.90 -0.13 4.94
N SER A 24 -4.83 0.27 5.63
CA SER A 24 -3.95 -0.63 6.37
C SER A 24 -3.47 0.04 7.64
N ASP A 25 -3.12 -0.74 8.67
CA ASP A 25 -2.56 -0.19 9.90
C ASP A 25 -1.05 0.07 9.79
N ASN A 26 -0.26 -0.93 9.32
CA ASN A 26 1.21 -0.82 9.31
C ASN A 26 1.90 -1.14 7.96
N ALA A 27 1.21 -1.82 7.03
CA ALA A 27 1.79 -2.32 5.79
C ALA A 27 1.35 -1.56 4.53
N CYS A 28 0.98 -0.27 4.66
CA CYS A 28 0.46 0.54 3.54
C CYS A 28 1.41 0.58 2.33
N PHE A 29 2.72 0.58 2.56
CA PHE A 29 3.68 0.51 1.47
C PHE A 29 3.48 -0.76 0.61
N ALA A 30 3.42 -1.93 1.26
CA ALA A 30 3.24 -3.19 0.55
C ALA A 30 1.86 -3.28 -0.11
N TRP A 31 0.80 -2.84 0.59
CA TRP A 31 -0.54 -2.82 0.03
C TRP A 31 -0.68 -1.88 -1.17
N SER A 32 0.01 -0.74 -1.18
CA SER A 32 0.04 0.16 -2.35
C SER A 32 0.71 -0.52 -3.56
N VAL A 33 1.81 -1.23 -3.36
CA VAL A 33 2.48 -1.99 -4.43
C VAL A 33 1.56 -3.11 -4.95
N ILE A 34 0.91 -3.85 -4.06
CA ILE A 34 -0.06 -4.89 -4.44
C ILE A 34 -1.23 -4.31 -5.23
N ALA A 35 -1.77 -3.16 -4.85
CA ALA A 35 -2.88 -2.53 -5.56
C ALA A 35 -2.51 -2.09 -6.98
N THR A 36 -1.23 -1.77 -7.23
CA THR A 36 -0.71 -1.52 -8.58
C THR A 36 -0.55 -2.80 -9.37
N LEU A 37 0.00 -3.87 -8.76
CA LEU A 37 0.23 -5.15 -9.44
C LEU A 37 -1.06 -5.94 -9.74
N TYR A 38 -2.05 -5.82 -8.86
CA TYR A 38 -3.34 -6.52 -8.95
C TYR A 38 -4.49 -5.52 -8.84
N PRO A 39 -4.77 -4.72 -9.89
CA PRO A 39 -5.86 -3.76 -9.85
C PRO A 39 -7.20 -4.43 -9.56
N ALA A 40 -7.90 -3.97 -8.51
CA ALA A 40 -9.24 -4.43 -8.18
C ALA A 40 -10.29 -3.54 -8.85
N GLU A 41 -11.40 -4.14 -9.30
CA GLU A 41 -12.50 -3.40 -9.93
C GLU A 41 -13.44 -2.74 -8.91
N ARG A 42 -13.57 -3.35 -7.72
CA ARG A 42 -14.51 -2.94 -6.66
C ARG A 42 -13.80 -2.98 -5.32
N HIS A 43 -14.27 -2.11 -4.41
CA HIS A 43 -13.77 -2.03 -3.05
C HIS A 43 -12.23 -1.89 -2.99
N THR A 44 -11.66 -1.04 -3.84
CA THR A 44 -10.22 -0.85 -3.98
C THR A 44 -9.56 -0.32 -2.70
N GLU A 45 -10.35 0.20 -1.76
CA GLU A 45 -9.90 0.60 -0.44
C GLU A 45 -9.59 -0.58 0.51
N ARG A 46 -10.03 -1.80 0.20
CA ARG A 46 -9.96 -2.96 1.11
C ARG A 46 -8.79 -3.87 0.77
N GLN A 47 -8.04 -4.27 1.80
CA GLN A 47 -6.98 -5.28 1.68
C GLN A 47 -7.48 -6.61 1.12
N SER A 48 -8.71 -7.01 1.49
CA SER A 48 -9.33 -8.26 1.05
C SER A 48 -9.62 -8.32 -0.46
N SER A 49 -9.56 -7.18 -1.15
CA SER A 49 -9.73 -7.12 -2.61
C SER A 49 -8.49 -7.58 -3.38
N TYR A 50 -7.41 -7.91 -2.66
CA TYR A 50 -6.11 -8.21 -3.21
C TYR A 50 -5.52 -9.51 -2.63
N PRO A 51 -4.58 -10.17 -3.33
CA PRO A 51 -3.74 -11.20 -2.75
C PRO A 51 -2.97 -10.65 -1.54
N HIS A 52 -2.73 -11.50 -0.54
CA HIS A 52 -1.99 -11.08 0.64
C HIS A 52 -0.55 -10.71 0.26
N TYR A 53 -0.07 -9.54 0.69
CA TYR A 53 1.21 -9.01 0.19
C TYR A 53 2.41 -9.94 0.43
N THR A 54 2.40 -10.76 1.49
CA THR A 54 3.48 -11.72 1.79
C THR A 54 3.55 -12.89 0.83
N THR A 55 2.49 -13.19 0.07
CA THR A 55 2.49 -14.28 -0.91
C THR A 55 3.02 -13.82 -2.27
N VAL A 56 3.17 -12.51 -2.46
CA VAL A 56 3.56 -11.88 -3.72
C VAL A 56 4.92 -11.21 -3.61
N LEU A 57 5.14 -10.43 -2.55
CA LEU A 57 6.35 -9.63 -2.38
C LEU A 57 7.39 -10.37 -1.53
N ASN A 58 8.64 -10.34 -1.99
CA ASN A 58 9.77 -10.77 -1.17
C ASN A 58 10.20 -9.64 -0.21
N LEU A 59 9.71 -9.70 1.02
CA LEU A 59 9.97 -8.68 2.05
C LEU A 59 11.06 -9.08 3.04
N LYS A 60 11.97 -9.98 2.65
CA LYS A 60 13.06 -10.44 3.53
C LYS A 60 13.94 -9.26 3.95
N GLY A 61 14.04 -9.01 5.25
CA GLY A 61 14.81 -7.89 5.82
C GLY A 61 14.11 -6.53 5.78
N ILE A 62 12.85 -6.49 5.36
CA ILE A 62 12.01 -5.29 5.43
C ILE A 62 11.16 -5.37 6.69
N GLU A 63 11.23 -4.33 7.50
CA GLU A 63 10.39 -4.17 8.69
C GLU A 63 9.37 -3.07 8.44
N PHE A 64 8.17 -3.26 8.98
CA PHE A 64 7.11 -2.25 8.92
C PHE A 64 7.04 -1.45 10.24
N PRO A 65 6.73 -0.14 10.17
CA PRO A 65 6.54 0.66 8.96
C PRO A 65 7.88 0.92 8.24
N VAL A 66 7.89 0.76 6.91
CA VAL A 66 9.11 0.85 6.08
C VAL A 66 9.82 2.18 6.33
N SER A 67 11.10 2.10 6.67
CA SER A 67 11.96 3.28 6.76
C SER A 67 12.52 3.67 5.39
N LEU A 68 12.79 4.96 5.18
CA LEU A 68 13.40 5.44 3.93
C LEU A 68 14.73 4.73 3.61
N LYS A 69 15.49 4.34 4.64
CA LYS A 69 16.76 3.60 4.51
C LYS A 69 16.57 2.20 3.91
N GLN A 70 15.39 1.61 4.08
CA GLN A 70 15.07 0.28 3.57
C GLN A 70 14.57 0.31 2.12
N ILE A 71 14.19 1.49 1.58
CA ILE A 71 13.69 1.62 0.20
C ILE A 71 14.71 1.11 -0.83
N LYS A 72 16.01 1.32 -0.59
CA LYS A 72 17.07 0.83 -1.48
C LYS A 72 17.18 -0.70 -1.57
N TYR A 73 16.55 -1.44 -0.65
CA TYR A 73 16.54 -2.90 -0.67
C TYR A 73 15.27 -3.46 -1.33
N LEU A 74 14.33 -2.60 -1.70
CA LEU A 74 13.14 -2.97 -2.44
C LEU A 74 13.49 -3.03 -3.94
N SER A 75 13.42 -4.23 -4.49
CA SER A 75 13.45 -4.47 -5.94
C SER A 75 12.05 -4.90 -6.35
N PHE A 76 11.44 -4.18 -7.28
CA PHE A 76 10.12 -4.52 -7.86
C PHE A 76 10.30 -5.15 -9.23
#